data_AF-A0A968WW57-F1
#
_entry.id   AF-A0A968WW57-F1
#
_cell.length_a   1.000
_cell.length_b   1.000
_cell.length_c   1.000
_cell.angle_alpha   90.00
_cell.angle_beta   90.00
_cell.angle_gamma   90.00
#
_symmetry.space_group_name_H-M   'P 1'
#
loop_
_entity.id
_entity.type
_entity.pdbx_description
1 polymer ?
#
loop_
_entity_poly.entity_id
_entity_poly.type
_entity_poly.pdbx_seq_one_letter_code
_entity_poly.pdbx_strand_id
1 'polypeptide(L)' 'SPRFCVGYARVSTTDQAENGHSLAAQEAKIHEYCRLHDLTLAGVLVALLEWPRGQLSRIPSDGSHRIASKECA' A
#
# COMPACT_ATOMS: atom_id res chain seq x y z
N SER A 1 -10.67 27.03 2.47
CA SER A 1 -10.08 26.02 3.37
C SER A 1 -9.16 25.12 2.58
N PRO A 2 -7.95 24.80 3.08
CA PRO A 2 -7.05 23.88 2.39
C PRO A 2 -7.68 22.49 2.23
N ARG A 3 -7.39 21.83 1.11
CA ARG A 3 -7.83 20.45 0.83
C ARG A 3 -6.71 19.50 1.23
N PHE A 4 -6.83 18.90 2.41
CA PHE A 4 -5.86 17.93 2.89
C PHE A 4 -6.05 16.57 2.23
N CYS A 5 -4.94 15.90 1.94
CA CYS A 5 -4.93 14.54 1.44
C CYS A 5 -3.82 13.72 2.09
N VAL A 6 -3.93 12.39 1.98
CA VAL A 6 -2.90 11.43 2.36
C VAL A 6 -2.54 10.63 1.13
N GLY A 7 -1.25 10.54 0.82
CA GLY A 7 -0.74 9.70 -0.24
C GLY A 7 -0.65 8.24 0.20
N TYR A 8 -0.75 7.32 -0.75
CA TYR A 8 -0.55 5.89 -0.49
C TYR A 8 0.36 5.29 -1.57
N ALA A 9 1.45 4.66 -1.14
CA ALA A 9 2.37 3.92 -1.99
C ALA A 9 2.50 2.49 -1.49
N ARG A 10 2.70 1.53 -2.40
CA ARG A 10 2.86 0.14 -2.00
C ARG A 10 3.82 -0.64 -2.89
N VAL A 11 4.34 -1.72 -2.31
CA VAL A 11 5.02 -2.79 -3.03
C VAL A 11 4.44 -4.15 -2.65
N SER A 12 4.68 -5.15 -3.48
CA SER A 12 4.19 -6.51 -3.24
C SER A 12 5.26 -7.45 -2.71
N THR A 13 6.53 -7.02 -2.68
CA THR A 13 7.66 -7.79 -2.12
C THR A 13 8.65 -6.84 -1.45
N THR A 14 9.43 -7.35 -0.49
CA THR A 14 10.54 -6.59 0.11
C THR A 14 11.60 -6.22 -0.92
N ASP A 15 11.90 -7.11 -1.85
CA ASP A 15 12.85 -6.85 -2.95
C ASP A 15 12.45 -5.62 -3.79
N GLN A 16 11.15 -5.38 -3.98
CA GLN A 16 10.65 -4.18 -4.67
C GLN A 16 10.75 -2.90 -3.84
N ALA A 17 10.76 -2.99 -2.51
CA ALA A 17 11.03 -1.87 -1.62
C ALA A 17 12.53 -1.54 -1.56
N GLU A 18 13.38 -2.56 -1.52
CA GLU A 18 14.84 -2.41 -1.32
C GLU A 18 15.59 -2.13 -2.63
N ASN A 19 15.22 -2.82 -3.71
CA ASN A 19 15.95 -2.81 -4.98
C ASN A 19 15.14 -2.21 -6.14
N GLY A 20 13.85 -1.96 -5.93
CA GLY A 20 12.96 -1.42 -6.95
C GLY A 20 12.90 0.11 -6.92
N HIS A 21 13.00 0.74 -8.09
CA HIS A 21 12.67 2.15 -8.36
C HIS A 21 11.23 2.57 -7.99
N SER A 22 10.47 1.74 -7.27
CA SER A 22 9.01 1.76 -7.23
C SER A 22 8.45 2.72 -6.19
N LEU A 23 8.99 2.78 -4.96
CA LEU A 23 8.43 3.60 -3.89
C LEU A 23 8.79 5.07 -4.03
N ALA A 24 10.07 5.39 -4.23
CA ALA A 24 10.51 6.77 -4.44
C ALA A 24 9.85 7.41 -5.68
N ALA A 25 9.66 6.64 -6.76
CA ALA A 25 8.95 7.12 -7.94
C ALA A 25 7.44 7.30 -7.71
N GLN A 26 6.80 6.42 -6.91
CA GLN A 26 5.40 6.59 -6.50
C GLN A 26 5.24 7.84 -5.65
N GLU A 27 6.12 8.05 -4.67
CA GLU A 27 6.14 9.22 -3.80
C GLU A 27 6.31 10.50 -4.63
N ALA A 28 7.29 10.55 -5.53
CA ALA A 28 7.49 11.70 -6.42
C ALA A 28 6.23 12.03 -7.25
N LYS A 29 5.52 11.02 -7.76
CA LYS A 29 4.25 11.21 -8.48
C LYS A 29 3.13 11.72 -7.58
N ILE A 30 3.05 11.25 -6.34
CA ILE A 30 2.07 11.75 -5.35
C ILE A 30 2.32 13.22 -5.06
N HIS A 31 3.58 13.61 -4.82
CA HIS A 31 3.96 14.99 -4.58
C HIS A 31 3.60 15.88 -5.78
N GLU A 32 3.94 15.45 -6.99
CA GLU A 32 3.64 16.20 -8.20
C GLU A 32 2.13 16.34 -8.44
N TYR A 33 1.35 15.28 -8.20
CA TYR A 33 -0.11 15.34 -8.28
C TYR A 33 -0.68 16.35 -7.29
N CYS A 34 -0.20 16.35 -6.04
CA CYS A 34 -0.67 17.31 -5.04
C CYS A 34 -0.34 18.76 -5.44
N ARG A 35 0.85 18.98 -6.01
CA ARG A 35 1.28 20.29 -6.52
C ARG A 35 0.40 20.76 -7.68
N LEU A 36 0.10 19.90 -8.65
CA LEU A 36 -0.71 20.24 -9.82
C LEU A 36 -2.19 20.51 -9.49
N HIS A 37 -2.67 20.01 -8.35
CA HIS A 37 -4.08 20.07 -7.96
C HIS A 37 -4.32 20.90 -6.69
N ASP A 38 -3.35 21.69 -6.24
CA ASP A 38 -3.42 22.53 -5.03
C ASP A 38 -3.90 21.76 -3.79
N LEU A 39 -3.42 20.53 -3.62
CA LEU A 39 -3.69 19.69 -2.46
C LEU A 39 -2.59 19.87 -1.41
N THR A 40 -2.99 19.91 -0.15
CA THR A 40 -2.06 19.89 0.98
C THR A 40 -1.80 18.45 1.40
N LEU A 41 -0.66 17.90 0.98
CA LEU A 41 -0.26 16.55 1.35
C LEU A 41 0.16 16.50 2.82
N ALA A 42 -0.60 15.76 3.64
CA ALA A 42 -0.29 15.57 5.06
C ALA A 42 0.80 14.51 5.30
N GLY A 43 1.03 13.63 4.33
CA GLY A 43 2.04 12.58 4.37
C GLY A 43 1.74 11.46 3.38
N VAL A 44 2.68 10.52 3.24
CA VAL A 44 2.54 9.32 2.41
C VAL A 44 2.61 8.08 3.29
N LEU A 45 1.59 7.23 3.22
CA LEU A 45 1.59 5.91 3.84
C LEU A 45 2.20 4.90 2.88
N VAL A 46 3.17 4.13 3.37
CA VAL A 46 3.85 3.08 2.60
C VAL A 46 3.44 1.72 3.14
N ALA A 47 2.99 0.81 2.27
CA ALA A 47 2.63 -0.55 2.64
C ALA A 47 3.47 -1.60 1.89
N LEU A 48 3.90 -2.61 2.65
CA LEU A 48 4.60 -3.79 2.14
C LEU A 48 3.63 -4.97 2.23
N LEU A 49 3.06 -5.36 1.08
CA LEU A 49 2.11 -6.48 1.03
C LEU A 49 2.86 -7.77 0.71
N GLU A 50 3.68 -8.24 1.64
CA GLU A 50 4.15 -9.63 1.59
C GLU A 50 3.03 -10.55 2.05
N TRP A 51 2.28 -11.07 1.08
CA TRP A 51 1.39 -12.19 1.34
C TRP A 51 2.22 -13.48 1.33
N PRO A 52 2.20 -14.30 2.40
CA PRO A 52 2.85 -15.60 2.37
C PRO A 52 2.22 -16.45 1.25
N ARG A 53 2.96 -16.62 0.15
CA ARG A 53 2.57 -17.50 -0.96
C ARG A 53 2.58 -18.93 -0.43
N GLY A 54 1.39 -19.44 -0.09
CA GLY A 54 1.21 -20.79 0.47
C GLY A 54 0.00 -20.92 1.38
N GLN A 55 -0.55 -19.82 1.89
CA GLN A 55 -1.67 -19.83 2.84
C GLN A 55 -3.02 -19.45 2.20
N LEU A 56 -3.25 -19.92 0.97
CA LEU A 56 -4.60 -19.93 0.39
C LEU A 56 -5.10 -21.37 0.39
N SER A 57 -5.47 -21.87 1.57
CA SER A 57 -6.44 -22.96 1.62
C SER A 57 -7.72 -22.41 0.96
N ARG A 58 -8.15 -23.05 -0.13
CA ARG A 58 -9.40 -22.76 -0.89
C ARG A 58 -10.41 -21.98 -0.05
N ILE A 59 -10.80 -20.80 -0.52
CA ILE A 59 -12.00 -20.13 0.00
C ILE A 59 -13.16 -21.12 -0.19
N PRO A 60 -13.82 -21.58 0.89
CA PRO A 60 -14.99 -22.42 0.74
C PRO A 60 -16.05 -21.66 -0.07
N SER A 61 -16.68 -22.34 -1.04
CA SER A 61 -17.70 -21.75 -1.91
C SER A 61 -18.97 -21.30 -1.18
N ASP A 62 -19.05 -21.52 0.13
CA ASP A 62 -20.20 -21.22 0.98
C ASP A 62 -20.20 -19.79 1.58
N GLY A 63 -19.18 -18.98 1.29
CA GLY A 63 -19.14 -17.58 1.72
C GLY A 63 -18.80 -17.37 3.20
N SER A 64 -18.32 -18.40 3.92
CA SER A 64 -17.87 -18.24 5.29
C SER A 64 -16.49 -17.56 5.38
N HIS A 65 -16.47 -16.24 5.57
CA HIS A 65 -15.24 -15.50 5.84
C HIS A 65 -14.71 -15.82 7.24
N ARG A 66 -13.70 -16.70 7.34
CA ARG A 66 -12.79 -16.68 8.49
C ARG A 66 -11.63 -15.76 8.14
N ILE A 67 -11.66 -14.54 8.69
CA ILE A 67 -10.49 -13.68 8.72
C ILE A 67 -9.46 -14.40 9.59
N ALA A 68 -8.45 -15.00 8.97
CA ALA A 68 -7.29 -15.50 9.68
C ALA A 68 -6.45 -14.28 10.09
N SER A 69 -6.81 -13.66 11.20
CA SER A 69 -5.92 -12.78 11.94
C SER A 69 -4.77 -13.62 12.46
N LYS A 70 -3.58 -13.40 11.90
CA LYS A 70 -2.33 -13.67 12.60
C LYS A 70 -1.62 -12.34 12.79
N GLU A 71 -1.56 -11.94 14.06
CA GLU A 71 -0.78 -10.82 14.55
C GLU A 71 0.63 -10.86 13.99
N CYS A 72 1.10 -9.72 13.48
CA CYS A 72 2.51 -9.53 13.18
C CYS A 72 3.31 -9.64 14.49
N ALA A 73 4.23 -10.60 14.53
CA ALA A 73 5.30 -10.67 15.53
C ALA A 73 6.41 -9.67 15.20
#